data_AF-A0A7V9QGU2-F1
#
_entry.id   AF-A0A7V9QGU2-F1
#
_cell.length_a   1.000
_cell.length_b   1.000
_cell.length_c   1.000
_cell.angle_alpha   90.00
_cell.angle_beta   90.00
_cell.angle_gamma   90.00
#
_symmetry.space_group_name_H-M   'P 1'
#
loop_
_entity.id
_entity.type
_entity.pdbx_description
1 polymer ?
#
loop_
_entity_poly.entity_id
_entity_poly.type
_entity_poly.pdbx_seq_one_letter_code
_entity_poly.pdbx_strand_id
1 'polypeptide(L)'
;MSSVLSAQVKFLSSLAQSLSTMMLYPREHPTWARAVDGSFAHLVELQKENPNPQFSFIGTDVIYGQTPMHDMKDWPWAEKLAGVGVQRLEFTGTVMREEYEEFLADVLTRIVQSGAGGGVANRSAHTSRLRSIKFGAVMVRDEEEWDGGEFVEGGVEGGVEGGVEGGEGGGGAGGGGGGGGYSYGGEGAGGPGTGSGGGAG
;
A
#
# COMPACT_ATOMS: atom_id res chain seq x y z
N MET A 1 26.79 -18.60 -23.87
CA MET A 1 27.11 -17.73 -22.72
C MET A 1 25.89 -17.73 -21.83
N SER A 2 25.86 -18.58 -20.80
CA SER A 2 24.73 -18.63 -19.86
C SER A 2 24.69 -17.29 -19.13
N SER A 3 23.62 -16.51 -19.30
CA SER A 3 23.44 -15.28 -18.54
C SER A 3 23.43 -15.65 -17.07
N VAL A 4 24.51 -15.31 -16.36
CA VAL A 4 24.53 -15.39 -14.90
C VAL A 4 23.60 -14.28 -14.46
N LEU A 5 22.33 -14.61 -14.19
CA LEU A 5 21.35 -13.63 -13.70
C LEU A 5 21.96 -12.88 -12.50
N SER A 6 21.89 -11.56 -12.55
CA SER A 6 22.44 -10.69 -11.52
C SER A 6 21.73 -10.92 -10.17
N ALA A 7 22.40 -10.64 -9.05
CA ALA A 7 21.83 -10.87 -7.72
C ALA A 7 20.52 -10.09 -7.50
N GLN A 8 20.43 -8.91 -8.09
CA GLN A 8 19.24 -8.04 -8.08
C GLN A 8 18.06 -8.72 -8.78
N VAL A 9 18.31 -9.30 -9.95
CA VAL A 9 17.28 -10.00 -10.75
C VAL A 9 16.80 -11.25 -10.02
N LYS A 10 17.72 -12.02 -9.43
CA LYS A 10 17.38 -13.21 -8.61
C LYS A 10 16.50 -12.84 -7.42
N PHE A 11 16.87 -11.80 -6.68
CA PHE A 11 16.11 -11.32 -5.53
C PHE A 11 14.71 -10.85 -5.91
N LEU A 12 14.56 -10.01 -6.94
CA LEU A 12 13.23 -9.53 -7.35
C LEU A 12 12.36 -10.68 -7.86
N SER A 13 12.93 -11.61 -8.61
CA SER A 13 12.21 -12.80 -9.06
C SER A 13 11.74 -13.66 -7.89
N SER A 14 12.60 -13.89 -6.88
CA SER A 14 12.23 -14.66 -5.69
C SER A 14 11.21 -13.92 -4.82
N LEU A 15 11.28 -12.59 -4.77
CA LEU A 15 10.33 -11.75 -4.05
C LEU A 15 8.92 -11.92 -4.62
N ALA A 16 8.76 -11.78 -5.93
CA ALA A 16 7.47 -12.00 -6.59
C ALA A 16 6.97 -13.43 -6.42
N GLN A 17 7.86 -14.42 -6.53
CA GLN A 17 7.51 -15.82 -6.33
C GLN A 17 7.03 -16.06 -4.89
N SER A 18 7.68 -15.46 -3.90
CA SER A 18 7.28 -15.55 -2.49
C SER A 18 5.91 -14.93 -2.25
N LEU A 19 5.70 -13.70 -2.71
CA LEU A 19 4.40 -13.03 -2.61
C LEU A 19 3.28 -13.83 -3.30
N SER A 20 3.55 -14.35 -4.50
CA SER A 20 2.58 -15.21 -5.22
C SER A 20 2.23 -16.46 -4.41
N THR A 21 3.23 -17.09 -3.80
CA THR A 21 3.04 -18.29 -2.98
C THR A 21 2.25 -17.98 -1.72
N MET A 22 2.55 -16.87 -1.05
CA MET A 22 1.83 -16.41 0.14
C MET A 22 0.38 -15.98 -0.19
N MET A 23 0.08 -15.58 -1.42
CA MET A 23 -1.31 -15.35 -1.85
C MET A 23 -2.13 -16.65 -1.95
N LEU A 24 -1.47 -17.80 -2.20
CA LEU A 24 -2.14 -19.08 -2.47
C LEU A 24 -2.30 -19.96 -1.23
N TYR A 25 -1.38 -19.86 -0.28
CA TYR A 25 -1.36 -20.70 0.91
C TYR A 25 -1.61 -19.87 2.17
N PRO A 26 -2.28 -20.43 3.18
CA PRO A 26 -2.40 -19.77 4.47
C PRO A 26 -1.05 -19.81 5.23
N ARG A 27 -0.90 -18.94 6.23
CA ARG A 27 0.36 -18.74 6.97
C ARG A 27 0.86 -20.01 7.68
N GLU A 28 -0.05 -20.88 8.07
CA GLU A 28 0.23 -22.14 8.77
C GLU A 28 0.83 -23.21 7.84
N HIS A 29 0.81 -22.99 6.52
CA HIS A 29 1.29 -23.95 5.54
C HIS A 29 2.83 -23.90 5.42
N PRO A 30 3.54 -25.04 5.39
CA PRO A 30 5.02 -25.05 5.32
C PRO A 30 5.57 -24.39 4.05
N THR A 31 4.80 -24.37 2.96
CA THR A 31 5.18 -23.67 1.72
C THR A 31 5.30 -22.16 1.94
N TRP A 32 4.52 -21.56 2.85
CA TRP A 32 4.64 -20.15 3.20
C TRP A 32 6.04 -19.85 3.75
N ALA A 33 6.44 -20.55 4.81
CA ALA A 33 7.74 -20.36 5.44
C ALA A 33 8.89 -20.61 4.45
N ARG A 34 8.80 -21.68 3.64
CA ARG A 34 9.82 -22.00 2.62
C ARG A 34 9.96 -20.92 1.55
N ALA A 35 8.86 -20.30 1.13
CA ALA A 35 8.89 -19.23 0.14
C ALA A 35 9.54 -17.96 0.70
N VAL A 36 9.23 -17.63 1.97
CA VAL A 36 9.90 -16.54 2.70
C VAL A 36 11.39 -16.81 2.82
N ASP A 37 11.78 -18.00 3.29
CA ASP A 37 13.19 -18.36 3.51
C ASP A 37 14.00 -18.33 2.21
N GLY A 38 13.44 -18.84 1.11
CA GLY A 38 14.08 -18.82 -0.20
C GLY A 38 14.33 -17.40 -0.71
N SER A 39 13.35 -16.51 -0.58
CA SER A 39 13.51 -15.11 -0.98
C SER A 39 14.45 -14.34 -0.05
N PHE A 40 14.43 -14.63 1.25
CA PHE A 40 15.36 -14.05 2.22
C PHE A 40 16.81 -14.44 1.94
N ALA A 41 17.08 -15.69 1.55
CA ALA A 41 18.41 -16.13 1.16
C ALA A 41 18.97 -15.31 -0.02
N HIS A 42 18.12 -14.98 -1.01
CA HIS A 42 18.52 -14.11 -2.12
C HIS A 42 18.77 -12.66 -1.70
N LEU A 43 18.03 -12.14 -0.71
CA LEU A 43 18.29 -10.82 -0.13
C LEU A 43 19.66 -10.78 0.57
N VAL A 44 19.97 -11.80 1.38
CA VAL A 44 21.26 -11.91 2.07
C VAL A 44 22.40 -11.93 1.06
N GLU A 45 22.25 -12.67 -0.04
CA GLU A 45 23.26 -12.75 -1.09
C GLU A 45 23.42 -11.42 -1.84
N LEU A 46 22.32 -10.71 -2.08
CA LEU A 46 22.36 -9.35 -2.61
C LEU A 46 23.08 -8.39 -1.64
N GLN A 47 22.86 -8.52 -0.33
CA GLN A 47 23.49 -7.66 0.67
C GLN A 47 25.01 -7.90 0.81
N LYS A 48 25.50 -9.07 0.42
CA LYS A 48 26.96 -9.33 0.31
C LYS A 48 27.60 -8.51 -0.80
N GLU A 49 26.89 -8.25 -1.89
CA GLU A 49 27.37 -7.43 -3.01
C GLU A 49 27.17 -5.93 -2.77
N ASN A 50 26.03 -5.56 -2.21
CA ASN A 50 25.71 -4.19 -1.86
C ASN A 50 25.01 -4.15 -0.50
N PRO A 51 25.64 -3.59 0.56
CA PRO A 51 25.09 -3.61 1.91
C PRO A 51 23.80 -2.78 2.07
N ASN A 52 23.50 -1.86 1.15
CA ASN A 52 22.27 -1.08 1.18
C ASN A 52 21.56 -1.12 -0.20
N PRO A 53 20.95 -2.26 -0.59
CA PRO A 53 20.29 -2.36 -1.87
C PRO A 53 19.03 -1.50 -1.90
N GLN A 54 18.89 -0.72 -2.96
CA GLN A 54 17.75 0.17 -3.19
C GLN A 54 17.11 -0.14 -4.54
N PHE A 55 15.80 -0.35 -4.52
CA PHE A 55 14.96 -0.52 -5.69
C PHE A 55 13.94 0.62 -5.76
N SER A 56 13.70 1.12 -6.98
CA SER A 56 12.62 2.05 -7.26
C SER A 56 11.77 1.49 -8.40
N PHE A 57 10.46 1.51 -8.23
CA PHE A 57 9.46 1.01 -9.16
C PHE A 57 8.70 2.20 -9.73
N ILE A 58 8.83 2.46 -11.03
CA ILE A 58 8.24 3.61 -11.72
C ILE A 58 7.48 3.10 -12.93
N GLY A 59 6.15 3.09 -12.84
CA GLY A 59 5.33 2.40 -13.85
C GLY A 59 5.74 0.93 -13.95
N THR A 60 6.13 0.50 -15.15
CA THR A 60 6.62 -0.86 -15.43
C THR A 60 8.14 -1.01 -15.31
N ASP A 61 8.87 0.07 -15.08
CA ASP A 61 10.33 0.07 -15.00
C ASP A 61 10.82 -0.16 -13.57
N VAL A 62 11.94 -0.88 -13.46
CA VAL A 62 12.65 -1.13 -12.21
C VAL A 62 14.03 -0.47 -12.27
N ILE A 63 14.34 0.35 -11.28
CA ILE A 63 15.64 1.01 -11.12
C ILE A 63 16.33 0.45 -9.88
N TYR A 64 17.58 0.02 -10.03
CA TYR A 64 18.43 -0.40 -8.91
C TYR A 64 19.50 0.66 -8.64
N GLY A 65 19.46 1.28 -7.46
CA GLY A 65 20.30 2.44 -7.14
C GLY A 65 20.01 3.59 -8.12
N GLN A 66 20.88 3.77 -9.12
CA GLN A 66 20.76 4.78 -10.19
C GLN A 66 20.75 4.15 -11.60
N THR A 67 20.69 2.82 -11.70
CA THR A 67 20.79 2.09 -12.96
C THR A 67 19.45 1.41 -13.29
N PRO A 68 18.84 1.72 -14.45
CA PRO A 68 17.69 0.97 -14.95
C PRO A 68 18.01 -0.52 -15.12
N MET A 69 17.13 -1.39 -14.65
CA MET A 69 17.27 -2.84 -14.79
C MET A 69 16.51 -3.32 -16.03
N HIS A 70 17.17 -3.31 -17.20
CA HIS A 70 16.55 -3.73 -18.45
C HIS A 70 16.06 -5.19 -18.45
N ASP A 71 16.69 -6.08 -17.68
CA ASP A 71 16.25 -7.47 -17.51
C ASP A 71 14.90 -7.59 -16.76
N MET A 72 14.47 -6.52 -16.09
CA MET A 72 13.20 -6.39 -15.37
C MET A 72 12.23 -5.43 -16.04
N LYS A 73 12.42 -5.14 -17.32
CA LYS A 73 11.49 -4.32 -18.09
C LYS A 73 10.14 -5.02 -18.20
N ASP A 74 9.05 -4.25 -18.08
CA ASP A 74 7.67 -4.76 -18.21
C ASP A 74 7.35 -5.85 -17.18
N TRP A 75 8.04 -5.84 -16.02
CA TRP A 75 7.82 -6.82 -14.96
C TRP A 75 6.50 -6.55 -14.25
N PRO A 76 5.52 -7.47 -14.28
CA PRO A 76 4.15 -7.19 -13.80
C PRO A 76 4.05 -6.81 -12.32
N TRP A 77 5.05 -7.22 -11.52
CA TRP A 77 5.10 -6.89 -10.10
C TRP A 77 5.58 -5.46 -9.82
N ALA A 78 6.25 -4.79 -10.76
CA ALA A 78 6.66 -3.39 -10.60
C ALA A 78 5.45 -2.47 -10.41
N GLU A 79 4.49 -2.51 -11.32
CA GLU A 79 3.24 -1.73 -11.22
C GLU A 79 2.40 -2.14 -10.01
N LYS A 80 2.33 -3.45 -9.74
CA LYS A 80 1.54 -3.96 -8.60
C LYS A 80 2.09 -3.47 -7.26
N LEU A 81 3.41 -3.48 -7.08
CA LEU A 81 4.09 -2.96 -5.89
C LEU A 81 3.93 -1.43 -5.81
N ALA A 82 4.17 -0.72 -6.92
CA ALA A 82 4.01 0.73 -6.99
C ALA A 82 2.57 1.17 -6.66
N GLY A 83 1.57 0.45 -7.17
CA GLY A 83 0.14 0.71 -6.96
C GLY A 83 -0.32 0.55 -5.51
N VAL A 84 0.37 -0.28 -4.72
CA VAL A 84 0.10 -0.46 -3.28
C VAL A 84 0.99 0.43 -2.39
N GLY A 85 1.70 1.38 -3.00
CA GLY A 85 2.56 2.34 -2.31
C GLY A 85 3.95 1.80 -1.96
N VAL A 86 4.41 0.72 -2.60
CA VAL A 86 5.79 0.22 -2.52
C VAL A 86 6.51 0.70 -3.78
N GLN A 87 6.76 2.01 -3.87
CA GLN A 87 7.45 2.61 -5.04
C GLN A 87 8.96 2.67 -4.82
N ARG A 88 9.40 2.83 -3.58
CA ARG A 88 10.81 2.75 -3.20
C ARG A 88 10.97 1.69 -2.14
N LEU A 89 11.95 0.80 -2.31
CA LEU A 89 12.31 -0.25 -1.38
C LEU A 89 13.81 -0.16 -1.10
N GLU A 90 14.16 0.14 0.14
CA GLU A 90 15.54 0.26 0.60
C GLU A 90 15.74 -0.70 1.77
N PHE A 91 16.79 -1.51 1.68
CA PHE A 91 17.25 -2.33 2.79
C PHE A 91 18.50 -1.67 3.37
N THR A 92 18.53 -1.48 4.69
CA THR A 92 19.65 -0.85 5.40
C THR A 92 20.18 -1.72 6.52
N GLY A 93 21.49 -1.94 6.51
CA GLY A 93 22.14 -2.79 7.51
C GLY A 93 21.64 -4.24 7.45
N THR A 94 21.81 -4.97 8.55
CA THR A 94 21.47 -6.39 8.60
C THR A 94 19.97 -6.60 8.79
N VAL A 95 19.30 -7.10 7.77
CA VAL A 95 17.87 -7.44 7.82
C VAL A 95 17.68 -8.80 8.50
N MET A 96 16.81 -8.86 9.50
CA MET A 96 16.46 -10.12 10.17
C MET A 96 15.38 -10.89 9.37
N ARG A 97 15.39 -12.22 9.47
CA ARG A 97 14.42 -13.08 8.78
C ARG A 97 12.98 -12.75 9.18
N GLU A 98 12.75 -12.53 10.48
CA GLU A 98 11.44 -12.20 11.04
C GLU A 98 10.95 -10.84 10.53
N GLU A 99 11.84 -9.85 10.49
CA GLU A 99 11.54 -8.52 9.94
C GLU A 99 11.19 -8.58 8.45
N TYR A 100 11.88 -9.45 7.69
CA TYR A 100 11.58 -9.68 6.29
C TYR A 100 10.23 -10.38 6.09
N GLU A 101 9.88 -11.37 6.92
CA GLU A 101 8.56 -12.01 6.89
C GLU A 101 7.44 -11.00 7.16
N GLU A 102 7.61 -10.15 8.18
CA GLU A 102 6.65 -9.08 8.51
C GLU A 102 6.48 -8.09 7.35
N PHE A 103 7.57 -7.71 6.70
CA PHE A 103 7.53 -6.89 5.48
C PHE A 103 6.70 -7.53 4.37
N LEU A 104 6.97 -8.81 4.05
CA LEU A 104 6.22 -9.52 3.00
C LEU A 104 4.73 -9.62 3.33
N ALA A 105 4.40 -9.88 4.60
CA ALA A 105 3.01 -9.97 5.06
C ALA A 105 2.29 -8.62 4.96
N ASP A 106 2.95 -7.50 5.26
CA ASP A 106 2.39 -6.15 5.10
C ASP A 106 2.14 -5.83 3.62
N VAL A 107 3.14 -6.05 2.75
CA VAL A 107 2.99 -5.84 1.30
C VAL A 107 1.86 -6.69 0.72
N LEU A 108 1.79 -7.97 1.10
CA LEU A 108 0.71 -8.88 0.69
C LEU A 108 -0.66 -8.36 1.13
N THR A 109 -0.77 -7.92 2.39
CA THR A 109 -2.01 -7.37 2.96
C THR A 109 -2.48 -6.17 2.15
N ARG A 110 -1.58 -5.24 1.78
CA ARG A 110 -1.89 -4.07 0.96
C ARG A 110 -2.31 -4.45 -0.46
N ILE A 111 -1.66 -5.44 -1.06
CA ILE A 111 -2.02 -5.98 -2.38
C ILE A 111 -3.45 -6.53 -2.39
N VAL A 112 -3.79 -7.35 -1.40
CA VAL A 112 -5.12 -7.97 -1.30
C VAL A 112 -6.19 -6.91 -1.05
N GLN A 113 -5.92 -5.92 -0.20
CA GLN A 113 -6.85 -4.81 0.08
C GLN A 113 -7.06 -3.88 -1.14
N SER A 114 -6.00 -3.59 -1.88
CA SER A 114 -6.07 -2.76 -3.09
C SER A 114 -6.89 -3.42 -4.20
N GLY A 115 -6.74 -4.74 -4.39
CA GLY A 115 -7.54 -5.50 -5.36
C GLY A 115 -9.04 -5.62 -5.02
N ALA A 116 -9.41 -5.43 -3.75
CA ALA A 116 -10.79 -5.51 -3.26
C ALA A 116 -11.56 -4.17 -3.31
N GLY A 117 -11.02 -3.15 -3.99
CA GLY A 117 -11.63 -1.81 -4.03
C GLY A 117 -11.38 -0.96 -2.78
N GLY A 118 -10.44 -1.38 -1.92
CA GLY A 118 -10.00 -0.62 -0.76
C GLY A 118 -9.14 0.56 -1.18
N GLY A 119 -9.72 1.77 -1.12
CA GLY A 119 -8.96 3.02 -1.20
C GLY A 119 -7.82 3.06 -0.18
N VAL A 120 -6.75 3.77 -0.53
CA VAL A 120 -5.45 3.86 0.15
C VAL A 120 -5.59 3.91 1.68
N ALA A 121 -5.55 2.75 2.34
CA ALA A 121 -5.67 2.66 3.79
C ALA A 121 -4.35 3.10 4.44
N ASN A 122 -4.46 4.14 5.26
CA ASN A 122 -3.49 4.70 6.22
C ASN A 122 -2.02 4.21 6.12
N ARG A 123 -1.19 5.04 5.48
CA ARG A 123 0.15 4.74 4.92
C ARG A 123 1.34 4.70 5.91
N SER A 124 1.16 4.90 7.22
CA SER A 124 2.31 5.28 8.08
C SER A 124 2.56 4.47 9.36
N ALA A 125 1.64 3.61 9.79
CA ALA A 125 1.74 3.01 11.14
C ALA A 125 2.65 1.76 11.22
N HIS A 126 2.76 0.96 10.15
CA HIS A 126 3.51 -0.31 10.16
C HIS A 126 4.96 -0.18 9.68
N THR A 127 5.26 0.79 8.80
CA THR A 127 6.62 1.03 8.29
C THR A 127 7.58 1.50 9.38
N SER A 128 7.06 2.14 10.44
CA SER A 128 7.84 2.65 11.58
C SER A 128 8.46 1.55 12.46
N ARG A 129 7.95 0.31 12.42
CA ARG A 129 8.49 -0.81 13.22
C ARG A 129 9.67 -1.53 12.57
N LEU A 130 9.79 -1.43 11.23
CA LEU A 130 10.89 -2.02 10.48
C LEU A 130 12.09 -1.08 10.57
N ARG A 131 13.20 -1.57 11.14
CA ARG A 131 14.39 -0.75 11.38
C ARG A 131 15.33 -0.77 10.19
N SER A 132 15.34 -1.88 9.47
CA SER A 132 16.26 -2.19 8.38
C SER A 132 15.58 -2.29 7.02
N ILE A 133 14.24 -2.21 6.94
CA ILE A 133 13.50 -2.18 5.68
C ILE A 133 12.68 -0.90 5.61
N LYS A 134 12.99 -0.04 4.63
CA LYS A 134 12.26 1.20 4.38
C LYS A 134 11.54 1.09 3.05
N PHE A 135 10.23 1.35 3.04
CA PHE A 135 9.48 1.44 1.80
C PHE A 135 8.31 2.41 1.90
N GLY A 136 7.95 3.02 0.77
CA GLY A 136 6.88 4.01 0.72
C GLY A 136 6.60 4.51 -0.69
N ALA A 137 5.55 5.35 -0.79
CA ALA A 137 5.23 6.09 -2.01
C ALA A 137 6.25 7.20 -2.21
N VAL A 138 6.81 7.28 -3.41
CA VAL A 138 7.58 8.42 -3.90
C VAL A 138 6.54 9.48 -4.28
N MET A 139 6.28 10.41 -3.36
CA MET A 139 5.53 11.61 -3.69
C MET A 139 6.46 12.48 -4.54
N VAL A 140 6.21 12.55 -5.86
CA VAL A 140 6.68 13.70 -6.64
C VAL A 140 5.97 14.90 -6.04
N ARG A 141 6.74 15.81 -5.45
CA ARG A 141 6.22 17.09 -5.00
C ARG A 141 6.01 17.87 -6.28
N ASP A 142 4.76 18.00 -6.72
CA ASP A 142 4.44 18.99 -7.75
C ASP A 142 4.96 20.32 -7.23
N GLU A 143 5.96 20.87 -7.91
CA GLU A 143 6.38 22.24 -7.71
C GLU A 143 5.17 23.08 -8.08
N GLU A 144 4.51 23.63 -7.07
CA GLU A 144 3.40 24.56 -7.22
C GLU A 144 3.88 25.67 -8.15
N GLU A 145 3.43 25.57 -9.40
CA GLU A 145 3.63 26.54 -10.47
C GLU A 145 3.29 27.91 -9.88
N TRP A 146 4.31 28.76 -9.77
CA TRP A 146 4.15 30.15 -9.40
C TRP A 146 3.17 30.80 -10.38
N ASP A 147 1.89 30.87 -10.00
CA ASP A 147 0.93 31.76 -10.64
C ASP A 147 1.38 33.19 -10.31
N GLY A 148 1.97 33.82 -11.31
CA GLY A 148 2.58 35.14 -11.22
C GLY A 148 1.59 36.14 -10.67
N GLY A 149 2.00 36.84 -9.61
CA GLY A 149 1.19 37.86 -8.97
C GLY A 149 0.64 38.89 -9.95
N GLU A 150 -0.69 38.97 -10.02
CA GLU A 150 -1.38 40.13 -10.57
C GLU A 150 -1.33 41.26 -9.54
N PHE A 151 -0.44 42.22 -9.79
CA PHE A 151 -0.47 43.53 -9.16
C PHE A 151 -1.72 44.28 -9.62
N VAL A 152 -2.60 44.65 -8.70
CA VAL A 152 -3.63 45.67 -8.95
C VAL A 152 -3.32 46.89 -8.08
N GLU A 153 -2.71 47.89 -8.71
CA GLU A 153 -2.41 49.19 -8.12
C GLU A 153 -3.46 50.22 -8.60
N GLY A 154 -4.21 50.83 -7.66
CA GLY A 154 -4.56 52.26 -7.71
C GLY A 154 -5.95 52.74 -8.21
N GLY A 155 -6.75 53.27 -7.28
CA GLY A 155 -7.62 54.49 -7.40
C GLY A 155 -8.94 54.38 -8.21
N VAL A 156 -10.05 55.08 -7.95
CA VAL A 156 -10.39 56.25 -7.10
C VAL A 156 -11.94 56.40 -7.01
N GLU A 157 -12.41 56.84 -5.84
CA GLU A 157 -13.53 57.76 -5.52
C GLU A 157 -14.96 57.69 -6.15
N GLY A 158 -15.99 57.68 -5.27
CA GLY A 158 -16.96 58.80 -5.20
C GLY A 158 -18.48 58.55 -5.43
N GLY A 159 -19.28 58.66 -4.34
CA GLY A 159 -20.69 59.17 -4.29
C GLY A 159 -21.83 58.33 -4.91
N VAL A 160 -23.10 58.35 -4.52
CA VAL A 160 -23.94 59.11 -3.56
C VAL A 160 -25.29 58.37 -3.39
N GLU A 161 -25.81 58.39 -2.15
CA GLU A 161 -27.20 58.60 -1.70
C GLU A 161 -28.43 57.87 -2.32
N GLY A 162 -29.25 57.28 -1.42
CA GLY A 162 -30.70 57.59 -1.38
C GLY A 162 -31.72 56.44 -1.30
N GLY A 163 -32.22 56.14 -0.07
CA GLY A 163 -33.64 55.88 0.27
C GLY A 163 -34.30 54.56 -0.20
N VAL A 164 -35.40 54.02 0.36
CA VAL A 164 -36.32 54.31 1.47
C VAL A 164 -37.10 52.99 1.75
N GLU A 165 -37.50 52.78 3.01
CA GLU A 165 -38.62 51.99 3.59
C GLU A 165 -39.00 50.56 3.11
N GLY A 166 -39.13 49.70 4.13
CA GLY A 166 -40.45 49.17 4.52
C GLY A 166 -40.72 47.70 4.23
N GLY A 167 -41.13 46.94 5.26
CA GLY A 167 -41.75 45.64 5.06
C GLY A 167 -41.57 44.65 6.21
N GLU A 168 -42.54 44.66 7.12
CA GLU A 168 -42.70 43.75 8.25
C GLU A 168 -43.00 42.29 7.84
N GLY A 169 -42.77 41.34 8.75
CA GLY A 169 -43.71 40.24 8.95
C GLY A 169 -43.16 38.81 9.01
N GLY A 170 -43.38 38.16 10.16
CA GLY A 170 -43.68 36.72 10.34
C GLY A 170 -42.53 35.73 10.09
N GLY A 171 -42.12 34.87 11.02
CA GLY A 171 -42.96 33.96 11.80
C GLY A 171 -43.10 32.63 11.05
N GLY A 172 -42.42 31.57 11.50
CA GLY A 172 -42.54 30.24 10.89
C GLY A 172 -41.63 29.19 11.50
N ALA A 173 -42.19 28.47 12.48
CA ALA A 173 -41.62 27.27 13.08
C ALA A 173 -41.85 26.01 12.21
N GLY A 174 -41.08 24.95 12.48
CA GLY A 174 -41.31 23.57 12.05
C GLY A 174 -40.11 22.99 11.29
N GLY A 175 -39.61 21.78 11.53
CA GLY A 175 -40.09 20.65 12.33
C GLY A 175 -39.62 19.35 11.68
N GLY A 176 -39.26 18.35 12.50
CA GLY A 176 -39.10 16.93 12.12
C GLY A 176 -37.82 16.59 11.34
N GLY A 177 -37.19 15.43 11.48
CA GLY A 177 -37.56 14.18 12.11
C GLY A 177 -36.81 13.03 11.40
N GLY A 178 -36.60 11.92 12.11
CA GLY A 178 -36.13 10.63 11.56
C GLY A 178 -34.63 10.39 11.76
N GLY A 179 -34.15 9.45 12.58
CA GLY A 179 -34.73 8.17 12.97
C GLY A 179 -34.28 7.09 11.98
N GLY A 180 -33.29 6.28 12.36
CA GLY A 180 -32.77 5.20 11.52
C GLY A 180 -31.73 4.36 12.24
N GLY A 181 -32.16 3.65 13.29
CA GLY A 181 -31.36 2.61 13.92
C GLY A 181 -31.39 1.34 13.08
N TYR A 182 -30.24 0.68 12.94
CA TYR A 182 -30.12 -0.67 12.41
C TYR A 182 -29.68 -1.60 13.55
N SER A 183 -30.65 -2.36 14.07
CA SER A 183 -30.44 -3.54 14.91
C SER A 183 -30.14 -4.73 14.00
N TYR A 184 -29.04 -5.44 14.27
CA TYR A 184 -28.88 -6.84 13.87
C TYR A 184 -29.01 -7.71 15.11
N GLY A 185 -30.17 -8.33 15.26
CA GLY A 185 -30.41 -9.50 16.10
C GLY A 185 -30.75 -10.67 15.20
N GLY A 186 -30.22 -11.85 15.49
CA GLY A 186 -30.45 -13.04 14.68
C GLY A 186 -29.62 -14.24 15.14
N GLU A 187 -29.89 -14.69 16.37
CA GLU A 187 -29.53 -16.00 16.86
C GLU A 187 -30.10 -17.09 15.95
N GLY A 188 -29.26 -18.04 15.54
CA GLY A 188 -29.65 -19.23 14.79
C GLY A 188 -28.93 -20.44 15.35
N ALA A 189 -29.50 -21.01 16.42
CA ALA A 189 -29.14 -22.31 16.96
C ALA A 189 -29.81 -23.45 16.16
N GLY A 190 -29.07 -24.54 15.96
CA GLY A 190 -29.56 -25.83 15.45
C GLY A 190 -28.46 -26.52 14.66
N GLY A 191 -28.00 -27.73 14.96
CA GLY A 191 -28.36 -28.78 15.90
C GLY A 191 -27.37 -29.95 15.69
N PRO A 192 -27.44 -31.03 16.50
CA PRO A 192 -26.38 -32.04 16.59
C PRO A 192 -26.50 -33.15 15.56
N GLY A 193 -25.35 -33.66 15.09
CA GLY A 193 -25.24 -34.86 14.26
C GLY A 193 -24.34 -35.91 14.92
N THR A 194 -24.93 -37.05 15.24
CA THR A 194 -24.35 -38.24 15.87
C THR A 194 -23.82 -39.25 14.84
N GLY A 195 -22.91 -40.14 15.25
CA GLY A 195 -22.55 -41.40 14.55
C GLY A 195 -21.03 -41.66 14.57
N SER A 196 -20.47 -42.52 15.43
CA SER A 196 -20.52 -44.00 15.52
C SER A 196 -19.68 -44.75 14.48
N GLY A 197 -18.78 -45.62 14.99
CA GLY A 197 -18.06 -46.68 14.27
C GLY A 197 -16.53 -46.44 14.26
N GLY A 198 -15.65 -47.20 14.93
CA GLY A 198 -15.69 -48.61 15.30
C GLY A 198 -14.96 -49.43 14.23
N GLY A 199 -13.72 -49.86 14.51
CA GLY A 199 -12.95 -50.70 13.59
C GLY A 199 -11.52 -50.96 14.08
N ALA A 200 -11.38 -51.93 14.98
CA ALA A 200 -10.10 -52.57 15.25
C ALA A 200 -9.80 -53.58 14.14
N GLY A 201 -8.53 -53.64 13.72
CA GLY A 201 -7.93 -54.68 12.91
C GLY A 201 -6.51 -54.88 13.40
#